data_AF-A0AAV4VR85-F1
#
_entry.id   AF-A0AAV4VR85-F1
#
_cell.length_a   1.000
_cell.length_b   1.000
_cell.length_c   1.000
_cell.angle_alpha   90.00
_cell.angle_beta   90.00
_cell.angle_gamma   90.00
#
_symmetry.space_group_name_H-M   'P 1'
#
loop_
_entity.id
_entity.type
_entity.pdbx_description
1 polymer ?
#
loop_
_entity_poly.entity_id
_entity_poly.type
_entity_poly.pdbx_seq_one_letter_code
_entity_poly.pdbx_strand_id
1 'polypeptide(L)'
;MAVIVNRAIDEYLPSDGQYNIIAEPGRYVVTSAFILCPNIIGKKERKTNEGLEAMYIINEGIYGLFTHNLFHDYKPKPVFKEFLFNELSSNWF
;
A
#
# COMPACT_ATOMS: atom_id res chain seq x y z
N MET A 1 -7.12 -2.74 18.15
CA MET A 1 -5.88 -2.24 18.78
C MET A 1 -6.15 -1.03 19.67
N ALA A 2 -6.73 0.06 19.16
CA ALA A 2 -7.02 1.27 19.95
C ALA A 2 -7.74 0.99 21.29
N VAL A 3 -8.76 0.13 21.29
CA VAL A 3 -9.50 -0.26 22.52
C VAL A 3 -8.60 -0.87 23.59
N ILE A 4 -7.60 -1.67 23.22
CA ILE A 4 -6.69 -2.33 24.16
C ILE A 4 -5.71 -1.29 24.73
N VAL A 5 -5.19 -0.41 23.86
CA VAL A 5 -4.30 0.68 24.25
C VAL A 5 -5.00 1.64 25.23
N ASN A 6 -6.25 2.01 24.94
CA ASN A 6 -7.04 2.88 25.80
C ASN A 6 -7.23 2.26 27.20
N ARG A 7 -7.59 0.98 27.27
CA ARG A 7 -7.74 0.27 28.56
C ARG A 7 -6.44 0.25 29.36
N ALA A 8 -5.30 0.04 28.72
CA ALA A 8 -4.00 0.05 29.39
C ALA A 8 -3.63 1.47 29.87
N ILE A 9 -3.94 2.50 29.09
CA ILE A 9 -3.78 3.90 29.52
C ILE A 9 -4.63 4.17 30.76
N ASP A 10 -5.91 3.78 30.76
CA ASP A 10 -6.80 3.98 31.91
C ASP A 10 -6.33 3.22 33.17
N GLU A 11 -5.70 2.05 32.99
CA GLU A 11 -5.20 1.22 34.10
C GLU A 11 -3.87 1.73 34.68
N TYR A 12 -2.92 2.15 33.83
CA TYR A 12 -1.54 2.44 34.24
C TYR A 12 -1.21 3.94 34.32
N LEU A 13 -1.97 4.81 33.67
CA LEU A 13 -1.77 6.27 33.73
C LEU A 13 -2.93 6.90 34.49
N PRO A 14 -2.65 7.57 35.64
CA PRO A 14 -3.71 8.17 36.44
C PRO A 14 -4.41 9.30 35.67
N SER A 15 -5.73 9.38 35.87
CA SER A 15 -6.63 10.31 35.16
C SER A 15 -6.57 11.75 35.68
N ASP A 16 -5.57 12.08 36.50
CA ASP A 16 -5.44 13.36 37.21
C ASP A 16 -4.90 14.50 36.32
N GLY A 17 -4.77 14.27 35.02
CA GLY A 17 -4.42 15.29 34.03
C GLY A 17 -2.93 15.66 34.00
N GLN A 18 -2.07 14.92 34.71
CA GLN A 18 -0.62 15.18 34.70
C GLN A 18 0.08 14.81 33.39
N TYR A 19 -0.55 13.97 32.56
CA TYR A 19 0.05 13.45 31.34
C TYR A 19 -0.63 14.01 30.09
N ASN A 20 0.19 14.52 29.17
CA ASN A 20 -0.22 14.80 27.79
C ASN A 20 0.24 13.64 26.90
N ILE A 21 -0.70 12.78 26.50
CA ILE A 21 -0.40 11.57 25.73
C ILE A 21 -0.47 11.90 24.23
N ILE A 22 0.63 11.65 23.51
CA ILE A 22 0.71 11.82 22.07
C ILE A 22 1.14 10.52 21.39
N ALA A 23 0.88 10.41 20.09
CA ALA A 23 1.34 9.32 19.25
C ALA A 23 1.99 9.86 17.98
N GLU A 24 2.85 9.07 17.34
CA GLU A 24 3.54 9.42 16.10
C GLU A 24 3.06 8.52 14.93
N PRO A 25 1.79 8.63 14.50
CA PRO A 25 1.25 7.75 13.45
C PRO A 25 1.77 8.18 12.06
N GLY A 26 2.77 7.48 11.55
CA GLY A 26 3.22 7.65 10.16
C GLY A 26 2.34 6.89 9.16
N ARG A 27 2.57 5.58 9.02
CA ARG A 27 1.88 4.71 8.06
C ARG A 27 0.35 4.78 8.14
N TYR A 28 -0.19 4.88 9.36
CA TYR A 28 -1.63 4.97 9.59
C TYR A 28 -2.30 6.13 8.82
N VAL A 29 -1.61 7.27 8.69
CA VAL A 29 -2.18 8.47 8.06
C VAL A 29 -2.12 8.40 6.53
N VAL A 30 -1.04 7.86 5.96
CA VAL A 30 -0.75 8.03 4.52
C VAL A 30 -0.99 6.78 3.66
N THR A 31 -1.16 5.59 4.24
CA THR A 31 -1.16 4.33 3.46
C THR A 31 -2.27 4.25 2.41
N SER A 32 -3.46 4.75 2.71
CA SER A 32 -4.61 4.71 1.78
C SER A 32 -4.73 5.95 0.89
N ALA A 33 -3.87 6.96 1.07
CA ALA A 33 -3.97 8.22 0.35
C ALA A 33 -3.43 8.14 -1.08
N PHE A 34 -2.60 7.14 -1.39
CA PHE A 34 -1.91 7.00 -2.68
C PHE A 34 -2.29 5.70 -3.39
N ILE A 35 -2.38 5.78 -4.72
CA ILE A 35 -2.54 4.63 -5.60
C ILE A 35 -1.35 4.61 -6.57
N LEU A 36 -0.66 3.48 -6.64
CA LEU A 36 0.43 3.27 -7.59
C LEU A 36 -0.14 2.77 -8.93
N CYS A 37 0.17 3.49 -10.02
CA CYS A 37 -0.21 3.15 -11.39
C CYS A 37 1.03 2.93 -12.27
N PRO A 38 1.69 1.76 -12.21
CA PRO A 38 2.84 1.47 -13.04
C PRO A 38 2.40 1.00 -14.44
N ASN A 39 3.23 1.24 -15.44
CA ASN A 39 2.96 0.79 -16.81
C ASN A 39 3.57 -0.60 -17.06
N ILE A 40 2.87 -1.40 -17.87
CA ILE A 40 3.38 -2.68 -18.36
C ILE A 40 4.35 -2.38 -19.52
N ILE A 41 5.61 -2.78 -19.36
CA ILE A 41 6.68 -2.58 -20.34
C ILE A 41 7.13 -3.87 -21.00
N GLY A 42 6.61 -5.01 -20.54
CA GLY A 42 6.90 -6.30 -21.14
C GLY A 42 5.91 -7.37 -20.73
N LYS A 43 5.79 -8.39 -21.56
CA LYS A 43 4.94 -9.57 -21.34
C LYS A 43 5.70 -10.81 -21.76
N LYS A 44 5.67 -11.85 -20.93
CA LYS A 44 6.15 -13.19 -21.25
C LYS A 44 5.00 -14.16 -21.08
N GLU A 45 4.80 -15.04 -22.05
CA GLU A 45 3.76 -16.06 -22.02
C GLU A 45 4.38 -17.46 -22.06
N ARG A 46 3.80 -18.38 -21.31
CA ARG A 46 4.20 -19.79 -21.29
C ARG A 46 2.94 -20.65 -21.29
N LYS A 47 2.87 -21.60 -22.22
CA LYS A 47 1.88 -22.67 -22.15
C LYS A 47 2.36 -23.72 -21.16
N THR A 48 1.55 -24.00 -20.16
CA THR A 48 1.72 -25.08 -19.19
C THR A 48 0.63 -26.14 -19.42
N ASN A 49 0.74 -27.28 -18.74
CA ASN A 49 -0.30 -28.32 -18.78
C ASN A 49 -1.63 -27.83 -18.19
N GLU A 50 -1.59 -26.74 -17.42
CA GLU A 50 -2.74 -26.15 -16.71
C GLU A 50 -3.34 -24.94 -17.44
N GLY A 51 -2.69 -24.45 -18.50
CA GLY A 51 -3.19 -23.34 -19.31
C GLY A 51 -2.11 -22.40 -19.81
N LEU A 52 -2.49 -21.16 -20.11
CA LEU A 52 -1.57 -20.09 -20.50
C LEU A 52 -1.20 -19.26 -19.27
N GLU A 53 0.06 -19.33 -18.86
CA GLU A 53 0.61 -18.44 -17.84
C GLU A 53 1.18 -17.18 -18.50
N ALA A 54 0.84 -16.02 -17.95
CA ALA A 54 1.38 -14.73 -18.38
C ALA A 54 2.12 -14.05 -17.22
N MET A 55 3.34 -13.59 -17.49
CA MET A 55 4.14 -12.78 -16.60
C MET A 55 4.26 -11.37 -17.19
N TYR A 56 3.89 -10.37 -16.40
CA TYR A 56 3.99 -8.96 -16.77
C TYR A 56 5.21 -8.32 -16.11
N ILE A 57 5.93 -7.52 -16.89
CA ILE A 57 7.05 -6.70 -16.42
C ILE A 57 6.55 -5.25 -16.39
N ILE A 58 6.70 -4.59 -15.25
CA ILE A 58 6.29 -3.20 -15.06
C ILE A 58 7.52 -2.28 -14.94
N ASN A 59 7.35 -0.98 -15.16
CA ASN A 59 8.41 0.03 -15.05
C ASN A 59 8.77 0.45 -13.61
N GLU A 60 8.35 -0.33 -12.62
CA GLU A 60 8.64 -0.13 -11.20
C GLU A 60 9.13 -1.44 -10.59
N GLY A 61 9.77 -1.37 -9.43
CA GLY A 61 10.35 -2.58 -8.85
C GLY A 61 10.79 -2.46 -7.39
N ILE A 62 11.48 -3.50 -6.94
CA ILE A 62 11.93 -3.66 -5.55
C ILE A 62 12.99 -2.62 -5.13
N TYR A 63 13.67 -1.99 -6.07
CA TYR A 63 14.60 -0.89 -5.81
C TYR A 63 13.91 0.49 -5.87
N GLY A 64 12.61 0.51 -6.13
CA GLY A 64 11.77 1.71 -6.16
C GLY A 64 10.62 1.58 -5.18
N LEU A 65 9.39 1.74 -5.67
CA LEU A 65 8.20 1.80 -4.81
C LEU A 65 7.85 0.46 -4.12
N PHE A 66 8.38 -0.66 -4.60
CA PHE A 66 8.19 -1.98 -3.97
C PHE A 66 9.30 -2.34 -2.98
N THR A 67 10.19 -1.41 -2.60
CA THR A 67 11.20 -1.65 -1.54
C THR A 67 10.56 -2.17 -0.25
N HIS A 68 9.37 -1.66 0.08
CA HIS A 68 8.64 -2.08 1.27
C HIS A 68 8.40 -3.60 1.33
N ASN A 69 8.18 -4.24 0.17
CA ASN A 69 7.91 -5.67 0.03
C ASN A 69 9.09 -6.56 0.40
N LEU A 70 10.32 -6.03 0.38
CA LEU A 70 11.51 -6.79 0.78
C LEU A 70 11.59 -6.95 2.30
N PHE A 71 11.07 -5.97 3.04
CA PHE A 71 11.22 -5.88 4.49
C PHE A 71 9.94 -6.20 5.26
N HIS A 72 8.82 -6.39 4.56
CA HIS A 72 7.51 -6.63 5.16
C HIS A 72 6.75 -7.67 4.34
N ASP A 73 5.93 -8.50 5.00
CA ASP A 73 5.08 -9.52 4.39
C ASP A 73 3.86 -8.96 3.61
N TYR A 74 3.99 -7.72 3.10
CA TYR A 74 2.95 -7.10 2.31
C TYR A 74 2.92 -7.66 0.89
N LYS A 75 1.77 -8.22 0.50
CA LYS A 75 1.51 -8.76 -0.83
C LYS A 75 0.54 -7.84 -1.58
N PRO A 76 1.02 -6.93 -2.45
CA PRO A 76 0.17 -6.03 -3.21
C PRO A 76 -0.75 -6.84 -4.13
N LYS A 77 -2.01 -6.40 -4.23
CA LYS A 77 -2.99 -7.00 -5.13
C LYS A 77 -3.14 -6.08 -6.35
N PRO A 78 -2.59 -6.47 -7.52
CA PRO A 78 -2.71 -5.64 -8.71
C PRO A 78 -4.16 -5.62 -9.21
N VAL A 79 -4.61 -4.46 -9.67
CA VAL A 79 -5.88 -4.29 -10.38
C VAL A 79 -5.55 -3.82 -11.78
N PHE A 80 -5.93 -4.60 -12.78
CA PHE A 80 -5.80 -4.20 -14.18
C PHE A 80 -6.82 -3.10 -14.46
N LYS A 81 -6.33 -1.96 -14.95
CA LYS A 81 -7.16 -0.87 -15.45
C LYS A 81 -6.62 -0.44 -16.80
N GLU A 82 -7.50 -0.42 -17.80
CA GLU A 82 -7.23 0.33 -19.02
C GLU A 82 -7.34 1.82 -18.68
N PHE A 83 -6.21 2.45 -18.41
CA PHE A 83 -6.17 3.89 -18.23
C PHE A 83 -6.03 4.54 -19.60
N LEU A 84 -7.11 5.16 -20.08
CA LEU A 84 -7.06 6.05 -21.23
C LEU A 84 -6.44 7.37 -20.76
N PHE A 85 -5.35 7.78 -21.40
CA PHE A 85 -4.61 9.02 -21.10
C PHE A 85 -5.53 10.27 -21.02
N ASN A 86 -6.68 10.23 -21.70
CA ASN A 86 -7.68 11.30 -21.75
C ASN A 86 -8.44 11.54 -20.42
N GLU A 87 -8.50 10.57 -19.50
CA GLU A 87 -9.18 10.74 -18.21
C GLU A 87 -8.32 11.45 -17.16
N LEU A 88 -6.99 11.48 -17.34
CA LEU A 88 -6.06 12.19 -16.47
C LEU A 88 -6.04 13.69 -16.76
N SER A 89 -6.20 14.10 -18.01
CA SER A 89 -6.20 15.52 -18.40
C SER A 89 -7.48 16.27 -18.02
N SER A 90 -8.58 15.56 -17.76
CA SER A 90 -9.90 16.14 -17.52
C SER A 90 -10.29 16.20 -16.03
N ASN A 91 -9.56 15.53 -15.15
CA ASN A 91 -9.83 15.52 -13.69
C ASN A 91 -8.73 16.16 -12.84
N TRP A 92 -7.64 16.63 -13.45
CA TRP A 92 -6.50 17.23 -12.74
C TRP A 92 -6.06 18.58 -13.34
N PHE A 93 -6.81 19.15 -14.29
CA PHE A 93 -6.70 20.53 -14.81
C PHE A 93 -8.10 21.11 -15.08
#